data_AF-A0A9E8SKM6-F1
#
_entry.id   AF-A0A9E8SKM6-F1
#
_cell.length_a   1.000
_cell.length_b   1.000
_cell.length_c   1.000
_cell.angle_alpha   90.00
_cell.angle_beta   90.00
_cell.angle_gamma   90.00
#
_symmetry.space_group_name_H-M   'P 1'
#
loop_
_entity.id
_entity.type
_entity.pdbx_description
1 polymer ?
#
loop_
_entity_poly.entity_id
_entity_poly.type
_entity_poly.pdbx_seq_one_letter_code
_entity_poly.pdbx_strand_id
1 'polypeptide(L)' 'MNKTHSDESPDSLPLAYGQLVQQLFELNTPTEMAEHLWEIYSGFQSYDQQAGHNPRKLEIFYTFRDLVFFCQNVAAMKAA' A
#
# COMPACT_ATOMS: atom_id res chain seq x y z
N MET A 1 16.22 -36.87 -24.41
CA MET A 1 15.13 -36.33 -23.56
C MET A 1 15.48 -34.88 -23.25
N ASN A 2 14.96 -33.93 -24.02
CA ASN A 2 15.24 -32.50 -23.80
C ASN A 2 14.49 -32.05 -22.54
N LYS A 3 15.22 -31.84 -21.44
CA LYS A 3 14.69 -31.13 -20.28
C LYS A 3 14.72 -29.65 -20.63
N THR A 4 13.56 -29.11 -21.04
CA THR A 4 13.30 -27.68 -20.99
C THR A 4 13.36 -27.26 -19.52
N HIS A 5 14.50 -26.72 -19.10
CA HIS A 5 14.57 -25.90 -17.91
C HIS A 5 13.61 -24.73 -18.15
N SER A 6 12.47 -24.75 -17.48
CA SER A 6 11.64 -23.56 -17.33
C SER A 6 12.42 -22.66 -16.38
N ASP A 7 13.26 -21.80 -16.96
CA ASP A 7 13.92 -20.69 -16.26
C ASP A 7 12.84 -19.70 -15.84
N GLU A 8 12.13 -19.98 -14.75
CA GLU A 8 11.53 -18.90 -13.97
C GLU A 8 12.68 -18.08 -13.40
N SER A 9 13.08 -17.06 -14.15
CA SER A 9 14.12 -16.11 -13.72
C SER A 9 13.67 -15.51 -12.37
N PRO A 10 14.53 -15.54 -11.33
CA PRO A 10 14.21 -14.97 -10.02
C PRO A 10 13.87 -13.47 -10.06
N ASP A 11 14.20 -12.78 -11.17
CA ASP A 11 13.90 -11.36 -11.39
C ASP A 11 12.47 -11.09 -11.88
N SER A 12 11.70 -12.13 -12.22
CA SER A 12 10.34 -11.99 -12.77
C SER A 12 9.32 -11.48 -11.72
N LEU A 13 9.43 -11.94 -10.48
CA LEU A 13 8.48 -11.60 -9.41
C LEU A 13 8.63 -10.16 -8.89
N PRO A 14 9.85 -9.65 -8.59
CA PRO A 14 10.03 -8.27 -8.16
C PRO A 14 9.57 -7.26 -9.22
N LEU A 15 9.82 -7.57 -10.50
CA LEU A 15 9.37 -6.74 -11.61
C LEU A 15 7.84 -6.67 -11.68
N ALA A 16 7.15 -7.81 -11.55
CA ALA A 16 5.69 -7.86 -11.52
C ALA A 16 5.10 -7.04 -10.35
N TYR A 17 5.71 -7.12 -9.16
CA TYR A 17 5.30 -6.25 -8.04
C TYR A 17 5.52 -4.78 -8.32
N GLY A 18 6.66 -4.41 -8.92
CA GLY A 18 6.94 -3.03 -9.34
C GLY A 18 5.88 -2.49 -10.31
N GLN A 19 5.42 -3.31 -11.26
CA GLN A 19 4.36 -2.95 -12.20
C GLN A 19 3.02 -2.71 -11.51
N LEU A 20 2.63 -3.55 -10.54
CA LEU A 20 1.41 -3.35 -9.76
C LEU A 20 1.45 -2.06 -8.94
N VAL A 21 2.60 -1.76 -8.32
CA VAL A 21 2.80 -0.51 -7.58
C VAL A 21 2.76 0.70 -8.52
N GLN A 22 3.34 0.59 -9.72
CA GLN A 22 3.26 1.65 -10.71
C GLN A 22 1.80 1.92 -11.12
N GLN A 23 1.03 0.86 -11.41
CA GLN A 23 -0.39 0.96 -11.77
C GLN A 23 -1.24 1.58 -10.66
N LEU A 24 -0.95 1.24 -9.39
CA LEU A 24 -1.64 1.81 -8.24
C LEU A 24 -1.57 3.35 -8.21
N PHE A 25 -0.45 3.92 -8.67
CA PHE A 25 -0.21 5.36 -8.70
C PHE A 25 -0.46 6.01 -10.06
N GLU A 26 -1.18 5.36 -10.97
CA GLU A 26 -1.60 5.97 -12.25
C GLU A 26 -2.71 7.01 -12.06
N LEU A 27 -3.63 6.76 -11.11
CA LEU A 27 -4.78 7.62 -10.86
C LEU A 27 -4.48 8.71 -9.81
N ASN A 28 -3.69 8.38 -8.80
CA ASN A 28 -3.33 9.27 -7.70
C ASN A 28 -1.82 9.24 -7.49
N THR A 29 -1.21 10.39 -7.20
CA THR A 29 0.18 10.42 -6.76
C THR A 29 0.32 9.75 -5.38
N PRO A 30 1.51 9.26 -5.00
CA PRO A 30 1.71 8.70 -3.66
C PRO A 30 1.37 9.69 -2.54
N THR A 31 1.65 10.98 -2.73
CA THR A 31 1.27 12.03 -1.78
C THR A 31 -0.24 12.17 -1.66
N GLU A 32 -0.98 12.27 -2.77
CA GLU A 32 -2.45 12.33 -2.74
C GLU A 32 -3.07 11.07 -2.11
N MET A 33 -2.52 9.89 -2.40
CA MET A 33 -2.98 8.65 -1.80
C MET A 33 -2.77 8.63 -0.27
N ALA A 34 -1.67 9.19 0.23
CA ALA A 34 -1.44 9.33 1.67
C ALA A 34 -2.48 10.26 2.32
N GLU A 35 -2.84 11.37 1.69
CA GLU A 35 -3.90 12.27 2.17
C GLU A 35 -5.26 11.56 2.19
N HIS A 36 -5.63 10.84 1.11
CA HIS A 36 -6.87 10.06 1.08
C HIS A 36 -6.92 9.00 2.19
N LEU A 37 -5.79 8.33 2.50
CA LEU A 37 -5.72 7.38 3.61
C LEU A 37 -5.99 8.06 4.95
N TRP A 38 -5.48 9.28 5.17
CA TRP A 38 -5.77 10.08 6.37
C TRP A 38 -7.25 10.45 6.47
N GLU A 39 -7.87 10.85 5.37
CA GLU A 39 -9.32 11.13 5.31
C GLU A 39 -10.15 9.88 5.68
N ILE A 40 -9.82 8.73 5.09
CA ILE A 40 -10.50 7.46 5.39
C ILE A 40 -10.33 7.08 6.87
N TYR A 41 -9.11 7.15 7.40
CA TYR A 41 -8.84 6.75 8.78
C TYR A 41 -9.45 7.71 9.80
N SER A 42 -9.41 9.02 9.55
CA SER A 42 -10.05 10.01 10.42
C SER A 42 -11.58 9.88 10.44
N GLY A 43 -12.19 9.59 9.30
CA GLY A 43 -13.61 9.23 9.22
C GLY A 43 -13.94 7.97 10.03
N PHE A 44 -13.11 6.93 9.89
CA PHE A 44 -13.24 5.71 10.70
C PHE A 44 -13.13 5.99 12.20
N GLN A 45 -12.13 6.77 12.65
CA GLN A 45 -11.98 7.12 14.07
C GLN A 45 -13.18 7.91 14.60
N SER A 46 -13.72 8.82 13.80
CA SER A 46 -14.89 9.64 14.17
C SER A 46 -16.13 8.77 14.37
N TYR A 47 -16.31 7.74 13.53
CA TYR A 47 -17.40 6.77 13.68
C TYR A 47 -17.18 5.80 14.84
N ASP A 48 -15.95 5.31 15.03
CA ASP A 48 -15.59 4.37 16.11
C ASP A 48 -15.90 4.95 17.50
N GLN A 49 -15.71 6.26 17.69
CA GLN A 49 -16.12 6.96 18.91
C GLN A 49 -17.63 6.87 19.20
N GLN A 50 -18.46 6.67 18.17
CA GLN A 50 -19.93 6.61 18.27
C GLN A 50 -20.45 5.17 18.34
N ALA A 51 -19.76 4.22 17.71
CA ALA A 51 -20.24 2.84 17.50
C ALA A 51 -19.89 1.85 18.63
N GLY A 52 -19.08 2.25 19.62
CA GLY A 52 -18.66 1.39 20.73
C GLY A 52 -17.28 0.73 20.50
N HIS A 53 -16.95 -0.29 21.30
CA HIS A 53 -15.61 -0.90 21.26
C HIS A 53 -15.39 -1.77 20.01
N ASN A 54 -14.46 -1.38 19.14
CA ASN A 54 -13.94 -2.23 18.08
C ASN A 54 -12.64 -2.93 18.53
N PRO A 55 -12.64 -4.26 18.72
CA PRO A 55 -11.45 -4.99 19.17
C PRO A 55 -10.31 -4.94 18.15
N ARG A 56 -10.60 -4.63 16.87
CA ARG A 56 -9.61 -4.58 15.79
C ARG A 56 -8.99 -3.21 15.56
N LYS A 57 -9.31 -2.22 16.41
CA LYS A 57 -8.89 -0.83 16.24
C LYS A 57 -7.38 -0.68 16.10
N LEU A 58 -6.62 -1.46 16.87
CA LEU A 58 -5.16 -1.41 16.86
C LEU A 58 -4.58 -1.97 15.55
N GLU A 59 -5.09 -3.09 15.04
CA GLU A 59 -4.63 -3.64 13.76
C GLU A 59 -4.98 -2.72 12.59
N ILE A 60 -6.17 -2.11 12.61
CA ILE A 60 -6.59 -1.14 11.58
C ILE A 60 -5.64 0.05 11.57
N PHE A 61 -5.26 0.57 12.75
CA PHE A 61 -4.27 1.64 12.86
C PHE A 61 -2.91 1.25 12.27
N TYR A 62 -2.40 0.04 12.56
CA TYR A 62 -1.12 -0.39 12.02
C TYR A 62 -1.15 -0.53 10.50
N THR A 63 -2.20 -1.12 9.94
CA THR A 63 -2.37 -1.19 8.48
C THR A 63 -2.40 0.21 7.86
N PHE A 64 -3.16 1.13 8.44
CA PHE A 64 -3.20 2.52 7.99
C PHE A 64 -1.81 3.17 8.01
N ARG A 65 -1.10 3.08 9.14
CA ARG A 65 0.25 3.62 9.32
C ARG A 65 1.21 3.08 8.26
N ASP A 66 1.21 1.76 8.06
CA ASP A 66 2.14 1.10 7.15
C ASP A 66 1.86 1.49 5.68
N LEU A 67 0.59 1.66 5.30
CA LEU A 67 0.21 2.16 3.98
C LEU A 67 0.61 3.63 3.76
N VAL A 68 0.45 4.50 4.77
CA VAL A 68 0.90 5.89 4.69
C VAL A 68 2.42 5.96 4.52
N PHE A 69 3.17 5.21 5.32
CA PHE A 69 4.62 5.15 5.19
C PHE A 69 5.07 4.59 3.84
N PHE A 70 4.38 3.56 3.33
CA PHE A 70 4.63 3.07 1.98
C PHE A 70 4.48 4.18 0.94
N CYS A 71 3.39 4.94 0.97
CA CYS A 71 3.16 6.04 0.03
C CYS A 71 4.23 7.15 0.15
N GLN A 72 4.60 7.52 1.38
CA GLN A 72 5.66 8.51 1.64
C GLN A 72 7.02 8.05 1.13
N ASN A 73 7.38 6.78 1.33
CA ASN A 73 8.62 6.21 0.83
C ASN A 73 8.66 6.20 -0.70
N VAL A 74 7.55 5.84 -1.36
CA VAL A 74 7.45 5.89 -2.83
C VAL A 74 7.56 7.34 -3.34
N ALA A 75 6.93 8.31 -2.66
CA ALA A 75 7.07 9.72 -3.01
C ALA A 75 8.54 10.18 -2.92
N ALA A 76 9.23 9.84 -1.84
CA ALA A 76 10.64 10.17 -1.65
C ALA A 76 11.54 9.53 -2.72
N MET A 77 11.30 8.26 -3.08
CA MET A 77 12.03 7.58 -4.15
C MET A 77 11.81 8.24 -5.53
N LYS A 78 10.60 8.75 -5.80
CA LYS A 78 10.30 9.44 -7.06
C LYS A 78 10.85 10.87 -7.14
N ALA A 79 11.23 11.46 -6.01
CA ALA A 79 11.77 12.81 -5.92
C ALA A 79 13.32 12.88 -5.94
N ALA A 80 13.99 11.73 -5.79
CA ALA A 80 15.45 11.58 -5.84
C ALA A 80 15.94 11.34 -7.28
#